data_AF-A0A9W7FBE5-F1
#
_entry.id   AF-A0A9W7FBE5-F1
#
_cell.length_a   1.000
_cell.length_b   1.000
_cell.length_c   1.000
_cell.angle_alpha   90.00
_cell.angle_beta   90.00
_cell.angle_gamma   90.00
#
_symmetry.space_group_name_H-M   'P 1'
#
loop_
_entity.id
_entity.type
_entity.pdbx_description
1 polymer ?
#
loop_
_entity_poly.entity_id
_entity_poly.type
_entity_poly.pdbx_seq_one_letter_code
_entity_poly.pdbx_strand_id
1 'polypeptide(L)'
;PENLLLDSGGYLKITDFGFAKRVAFKTYTLCGTPEYIAPEVLLNKGHGKGVDWWTLGILVYEMLAGQPPFVDDDPMGIYQQILAGKLNFPRYIDRNVKALIKKLLLADLTKRYGCLKAGADDIKKHKWFSDLNWQHLVEKKLPAPIIPQVSGASDTSNFDPYPDSLDEPSIPIYNGNDPFTEF
;
A
#
# COMPACT_ATOMS: atom_id res chain seq x y z
N PRO A 1 -0.23 -5.64 -5.20
CA PRO A 1 1.17 -5.40 -4.75
C PRO A 1 2.15 -4.80 -5.79
N GLU A 2 1.68 -4.31 -6.94
CA GLU A 2 2.53 -3.98 -8.12
C GLU A 2 3.51 -2.82 -7.89
N ASN A 3 3.15 -1.86 -7.02
CA ASN A 3 3.95 -0.65 -6.78
C ASN A 3 5.01 -0.79 -5.68
N LEU A 4 5.35 -2.03 -5.30
CA LEU A 4 6.35 -2.36 -4.28
C LEU A 4 7.44 -3.24 -4.89
N LEU A 5 8.58 -2.64 -5.21
CA LEU A 5 9.74 -3.32 -5.77
C LEU A 5 10.72 -3.73 -4.68
N LEU A 6 11.52 -4.77 -4.93
CA LEU A 6 12.63 -5.17 -4.06
C LEU A 6 13.95 -4.61 -4.61
N ASP A 7 14.76 -4.03 -3.75
CA ASP A 7 16.15 -3.73 -4.08
C ASP A 7 17.03 -4.99 -3.99
N SER A 8 18.29 -4.88 -4.42
CA SER A 8 19.24 -6.00 -4.41
C SER A 8 19.55 -6.53 -3.00
N GLY A 9 19.23 -5.78 -1.95
CA GLY A 9 19.33 -6.20 -0.56
C GLY A 9 18.03 -6.78 0.00
N GLY A 10 16.97 -6.89 -0.81
CA GLY A 10 15.66 -7.37 -0.40
C GLY A 10 14.80 -6.34 0.33
N TYR A 11 15.19 -5.07 0.35
CA TYR A 11 14.39 -3.99 0.95
C TYR A 11 13.40 -3.42 -0.05
N LEU A 12 12.23 -3.03 0.45
CA LEU A 12 11.17 -2.45 -0.39
C LEU A 12 11.55 -1.05 -0.89
N LYS A 13 11.24 -0.81 -2.16
CA LYS A 13 11.22 0.49 -2.82
C LYS A 13 9.82 0.73 -3.38
N ILE A 14 9.18 1.81 -2.93
CA ILE A 14 7.89 2.24 -3.45
C ILE A 14 8.13 2.91 -4.80
N THR A 15 7.36 2.51 -5.80
CA THR A 15 7.34 3.13 -7.13
C THR A 15 5.96 3.71 -7.42
N ASP A 16 5.83 4.37 -8.57
CA ASP A 16 4.59 4.95 -9.09
C ASP A 16 3.87 5.90 -8.12
N PHE A 17 4.25 7.17 -8.21
CA PHE A 17 3.67 8.26 -7.43
C PHE A 17 2.55 8.98 -8.22
N GLY A 18 1.94 8.34 -9.23
CA GLY A 18 0.92 8.96 -10.09
C GLY A 18 -0.33 9.47 -9.36
N PHE A 19 -0.63 8.92 -8.18
CA PHE A 19 -1.71 9.39 -7.30
C PHE A 19 -1.21 10.13 -6.05
N ALA A 20 0.10 10.31 -5.89
CA ALA A 20 0.64 11.07 -4.78
C ALA A 20 0.21 12.53 -4.90
N LYS A 21 -0.28 13.11 -3.79
CA LYS A 21 -0.82 14.46 -3.78
C LYS A 21 -0.53 15.15 -2.45
N ARG A 22 -0.13 16.42 -2.50
CA ARG A 22 -0.07 17.26 -1.31
C ARG A 22 -1.48 17.68 -0.91
N VAL A 23 -1.91 17.24 0.27
CA VAL A 23 -3.27 17.50 0.79
C VAL A 23 -3.18 18.15 2.17
N ALA A 24 -3.74 19.36 2.31
CA ALA A 24 -3.77 20.05 3.59
C ALA A 24 -4.80 19.44 4.56
N PHE A 25 -5.99 19.10 4.07
CA PHE A 25 -7.09 18.55 4.89
C PHE A 25 -7.79 17.37 4.22
N LYS A 26 -8.43 17.60 3.06
CA LYS A 26 -9.17 16.58 2.31
C LYS A 26 -8.98 16.74 0.80
N THR A 27 -9.12 15.64 0.08
CA THR A 27 -9.27 15.55 -1.36
C THR A 27 -10.45 14.64 -1.71
N TYR A 28 -10.93 14.71 -2.96
CA TYR A 28 -12.18 14.07 -3.40
C TYR A 28 -12.01 13.20 -4.66
N THR A 29 -10.80 13.14 -5.21
CA THR A 29 -10.52 12.32 -6.40
C THR A 29 -10.76 10.84 -6.11
N LEU A 30 -11.63 10.20 -6.90
CA LEU A 30 -11.82 8.75 -6.85
C LEU A 30 -10.71 8.09 -7.68
N CYS A 31 -9.71 7.53 -7.01
CA CYS A 31 -8.58 6.84 -7.65
C CYS A 31 -8.10 5.66 -6.80
N GLY A 32 -7.37 4.75 -7.43
CA GLY A 32 -6.84 3.53 -6.82
C GLY A 32 -7.47 2.26 -7.40
N THR A 33 -6.89 1.12 -7.04
CA THR A 33 -7.34 -0.21 -7.47
C THR A 33 -8.53 -0.66 -6.60
N PRO A 34 -9.64 -1.18 -7.18
CA PRO A 34 -10.90 -1.44 -6.46
C PRO A 34 -10.76 -2.14 -5.09
N GLU A 35 -9.90 -3.15 -4.98
CA GLU A 35 -9.67 -3.98 -3.79
C GLU A 35 -9.00 -3.22 -2.64
N TYR A 36 -8.32 -2.11 -2.95
CA TYR A 36 -7.53 -1.32 -2.01
C TYR A 36 -8.22 -0.02 -1.57
N ILE A 37 -9.37 0.32 -2.16
CA ILE A 37 -10.07 1.58 -1.90
C ILE A 37 -10.71 1.56 -0.50
N ALA A 38 -10.54 2.66 0.24
CA ALA A 38 -11.16 2.86 1.56
C ALA A 38 -12.66 3.25 1.44
N PRO A 39 -13.50 2.88 2.43
CA PRO A 39 -14.95 3.10 2.34
C PRO A 39 -15.34 4.58 2.24
N GLU A 40 -14.59 5.50 2.85
CA GLU A 40 -14.86 6.94 2.76
C GLU A 40 -14.60 7.53 1.37
N VAL A 41 -13.75 6.88 0.56
CA VAL A 41 -13.49 7.25 -0.84
C VAL A 41 -14.68 6.84 -1.70
N LEU A 42 -15.17 5.60 -1.54
CA LEU A 42 -16.37 5.09 -2.24
C LEU A 42 -17.61 5.92 -1.94
N LEU A 43 -17.75 6.38 -0.70
CA LEU A 43 -18.87 7.21 -0.25
C LEU A 43 -18.71 8.70 -0.58
N ASN A 44 -17.63 9.09 -1.28
CA ASN A 44 -17.31 10.47 -1.64
C ASN A 44 -17.38 11.46 -0.46
N LYS A 45 -16.93 11.04 0.73
CA LYS A 45 -16.99 11.87 1.97
C LYS A 45 -15.83 12.88 2.08
N GLY A 46 -14.96 12.90 1.07
CA GLY A 46 -13.65 13.51 1.12
C GLY A 46 -12.72 12.75 2.07
N HIS A 47 -11.48 12.55 1.64
CA HIS A 47 -10.51 11.71 2.34
C HIS A 47 -9.17 12.43 2.53
N GLY A 48 -8.41 11.98 3.51
CA GLY A 48 -7.04 12.41 3.78
C GLY A 48 -6.14 11.19 4.02
N LYS A 49 -5.04 11.34 4.75
CA LYS A 49 -4.04 10.26 5.02
C LYS A 49 -4.57 8.97 5.65
N GLY A 50 -5.83 8.94 6.09
CA GLY A 50 -6.47 7.74 6.65
C GLY A 50 -6.63 6.60 5.64
N VAL A 51 -6.69 6.92 4.35
CA VAL A 51 -6.82 5.92 3.27
C VAL A 51 -5.57 5.08 3.14
N ASP A 52 -4.37 5.65 3.33
CA ASP A 52 -3.11 4.92 3.25
C ASP A 52 -3.02 3.84 4.35
N TRP A 53 -3.55 4.12 5.54
CA TRP A 53 -3.61 3.14 6.63
C TRP A 53 -4.61 2.02 6.34
N TRP A 54 -5.70 2.31 5.63
CA TRP A 54 -6.61 1.28 5.14
C TRP A 54 -5.92 0.39 4.12
N THR A 55 -5.27 0.99 3.11
CA THR A 55 -4.50 0.30 2.07
C THR A 55 -3.39 -0.58 2.68
N LEU A 56 -2.70 -0.11 3.73
CA LEU A 56 -1.76 -0.93 4.50
C LEU A 56 -2.44 -2.16 5.12
N GLY A 57 -3.65 -2.02 5.65
CA GLY A 57 -4.42 -3.14 6.20
C GLY A 57 -4.78 -4.18 5.12
N ILE A 58 -5.17 -3.73 3.93
CA ILE A 58 -5.44 -4.60 2.77
C ILE A 58 -4.16 -5.35 2.36
N LEU A 59 -3.05 -4.62 2.22
CA LEU A 59 -1.76 -5.17 1.82
C LEU A 59 -1.25 -6.23 2.81
N VAL A 60 -1.31 -5.95 4.12
CA VAL A 60 -0.88 -6.91 5.15
C VAL A 60 -1.75 -8.17 5.13
N TYR A 61 -3.06 -8.02 4.91
CA TYR A 61 -3.95 -9.16 4.73
C TYR A 61 -3.54 -9.99 3.50
N GLU A 62 -3.36 -9.34 2.36
CA GLU A 62 -3.05 -10.00 1.08
C GLU A 62 -1.71 -10.74 1.13
N MET A 63 -0.65 -10.13 1.69
CA MET A 63 0.64 -10.79 1.86
C MET A 63 0.58 -12.06 2.70
N LEU A 64 -0.37 -12.15 3.64
CA LEU A 64 -0.52 -13.29 4.55
C LEU A 64 -1.53 -14.33 4.04
N ALA A 65 -2.55 -13.90 3.32
CA ALA A 65 -3.64 -14.76 2.84
C ALA A 65 -3.46 -15.21 1.38
N GLY A 66 -2.61 -14.54 0.61
CA GLY A 66 -2.39 -14.74 -0.83
C GLY A 66 -3.43 -14.05 -1.73
N GLN A 67 -4.42 -13.36 -1.16
CA GLN A 67 -5.46 -12.62 -1.87
C GLN A 67 -6.01 -11.49 -0.97
N PRO A 68 -6.58 -10.41 -1.52
CA PRO A 68 -7.16 -9.34 -0.71
C PRO A 68 -8.40 -9.81 0.08
N PRO A 69 -8.81 -9.07 1.13
CA PRO A 69 -9.91 -9.49 2.01
C PRO A 69 -11.30 -9.30 1.37
N PHE A 70 -11.41 -8.46 0.34
CA PHE A 70 -12.62 -8.19 -0.42
C PHE A 70 -12.34 -8.52 -1.87
N VAL A 71 -13.04 -9.52 -2.40
CA VAL A 71 -12.83 -10.04 -3.76
C VAL A 71 -14.20 -10.36 -4.35
N ASP A 72 -14.41 -9.94 -5.58
CA ASP A 72 -15.60 -10.23 -6.38
C ASP A 72 -15.21 -10.13 -7.86
N ASP A 73 -15.99 -10.76 -8.74
CA ASP A 73 -15.78 -10.66 -10.18
C ASP A 73 -16.23 -9.29 -10.71
N ASP A 74 -17.19 -8.65 -10.03
CA ASP A 74 -17.67 -7.32 -10.36
C ASP A 74 -17.18 -6.27 -9.35
N PRO A 75 -16.61 -5.13 -9.81
CA PRO A 75 -16.17 -4.07 -8.91
C PRO A 75 -17.26 -3.57 -7.95
N MET A 76 -18.54 -3.59 -8.33
CA MET A 76 -19.62 -3.21 -7.41
C MET A 76 -19.76 -4.21 -6.26
N GLY A 77 -19.55 -5.50 -6.52
CA GLY A 77 -19.50 -6.54 -5.50
C GLY A 77 -18.38 -6.28 -4.49
N ILE A 78 -17.19 -5.93 -4.96
CA ILE A 78 -16.05 -5.51 -4.10
C ILE A 78 -16.46 -4.33 -3.21
N TYR A 79 -17.07 -3.30 -3.80
CA TYR A 79 -17.50 -2.10 -3.07
C TYR A 79 -18.55 -2.43 -1.99
N GLN A 80 -19.52 -3.30 -2.30
CA GLN A 80 -20.51 -3.74 -1.32
C GLN A 80 -19.86 -4.47 -0.14
N GLN A 81 -18.86 -5.32 -0.41
CA GLN A 81 -18.12 -6.02 0.64
C GLN A 81 -17.29 -5.07 1.50
N ILE A 82 -16.62 -4.08 0.90
CA ILE A 82 -15.87 -3.03 1.61
C ILE A 82 -16.80 -2.27 2.57
N LEU A 83 -17.97 -1.86 2.08
CA LEU A 83 -18.96 -1.13 2.89
C LEU A 83 -19.58 -1.99 4.00
N ALA A 84 -19.75 -3.29 3.76
CA ALA A 84 -20.18 -4.23 4.79
C ALA A 84 -19.11 -4.46 5.87
N GLY A 85 -17.82 -4.33 5.52
CA GLY A 85 -16.69 -4.41 6.45
C GLY A 85 -16.49 -5.80 7.08
N LYS A 86 -17.03 -6.86 6.47
CA LYS A 86 -16.93 -8.22 6.99
C LYS A 86 -15.61 -8.86 6.57
N LEU A 87 -14.69 -9.02 7.53
CA LEU A 87 -13.41 -9.67 7.31
C LEU A 87 -13.48 -11.16 7.68
N ASN A 88 -13.18 -12.02 6.71
CA ASN A 88 -12.95 -13.44 6.94
C ASN A 88 -11.44 -13.67 6.95
N PHE A 89 -10.92 -14.45 7.91
CA PHE A 89 -9.49 -14.73 7.97
C PHE A 89 -9.25 -16.24 7.88
N PRO A 90 -8.27 -16.69 7.08
CA PRO A 90 -7.78 -18.05 7.14
C PRO A 90 -7.36 -18.45 8.57
N ARG A 91 -7.54 -19.75 8.89
CA ARG A 91 -7.29 -20.27 10.24
C ARG A 91 -5.83 -20.12 10.66
N TYR A 92 -4.90 -20.26 9.70
CA TYR A 92 -3.45 -20.21 9.94
C TYR A 92 -2.90 -18.82 10.26
N ILE A 93 -3.64 -17.74 10.00
CA ILE A 93 -3.15 -16.38 10.27
C ILE A 93 -3.10 -16.12 11.78
N ASP A 94 -1.99 -15.55 12.27
CA ASP A 94 -1.75 -15.24 13.68
C ASP A 94 -2.84 -14.32 14.29
N ARG A 95 -3.10 -14.49 15.59
CA ARG A 95 -4.12 -13.71 16.31
C ARG A 95 -3.74 -12.24 16.44
N ASN A 96 -2.46 -11.91 16.64
CA ASN A 96 -2.03 -10.52 16.80
C ASN A 96 -2.18 -9.78 15.47
N VAL A 97 -1.77 -10.36 14.34
CA VAL A 97 -1.95 -9.69 13.04
C VAL A 97 -3.42 -9.53 12.66
N LYS A 98 -4.28 -10.52 12.97
CA LYS A 98 -5.75 -10.38 12.86
C LYS A 98 -6.26 -9.16 13.61
N ALA A 99 -5.76 -8.94 14.84
CA ALA A 99 -6.16 -7.79 15.65
C ALA A 99 -5.68 -6.47 15.02
N LEU A 100 -4.46 -6.41 14.49
CA LEU A 100 -3.95 -5.24 13.79
C LEU A 100 -4.77 -4.91 12.53
N ILE A 101 -4.97 -5.90 11.64
CA ILE A 101 -5.73 -5.72 10.40
C ILE A 101 -7.13 -5.21 10.71
N LYS A 102 -7.81 -5.77 11.73
CA LYS A 102 -9.13 -5.29 12.17
C LYS A 102 -9.14 -3.84 12.67
N LYS A 103 -8.01 -3.29 13.11
CA LYS A 103 -7.89 -1.89 13.54
C LYS A 103 -7.53 -0.95 12.38
N LEU A 104 -6.84 -1.45 11.36
CA LEU A 104 -6.56 -0.72 10.12
C LEU A 104 -7.79 -0.66 9.20
N LEU A 105 -8.55 -1.77 9.12
CA LEU A 105 -9.73 -1.91 8.27
C LEU A 105 -11.03 -1.51 8.97
N LEU A 106 -11.01 -0.39 9.71
CA LEU A 106 -12.21 0.23 10.29
C LEU A 106 -12.72 1.35 9.39
N ALA A 107 -14.00 1.32 9.03
CA ALA A 107 -14.63 2.41 8.29
C ALA A 107 -14.68 3.73 9.11
N ASP A 108 -14.78 3.63 10.43
CA ASP A 108 -14.78 4.77 11.34
C ASP A 108 -13.36 5.31 11.55
N LEU A 109 -13.05 6.44 10.93
CA LEU A 109 -11.76 7.14 11.02
C LEU A 109 -11.37 7.50 12.46
N THR A 110 -12.34 7.69 13.36
CA THR A 110 -12.07 8.02 14.77
C THR A 110 -11.54 6.82 15.57
N LYS A 111 -11.58 5.62 14.98
CA LYS A 111 -11.15 4.36 15.58
C LYS A 111 -10.05 3.66 14.76
N ARG A 112 -9.83 4.08 13.51
CA ARG A 112 -8.82 3.51 12.62
C ARG A 112 -7.42 3.83 13.13
N TYR A 113 -6.58 2.80 13.25
CA TYR A 113 -5.16 2.99 13.57
C TYR A 113 -4.46 3.86 12.53
N GLY A 114 -3.52 4.70 12.97
CA GLY A 114 -2.92 5.74 12.13
C GLY A 114 -3.70 7.06 12.07
N CYS A 115 -4.98 7.05 12.42
CA CYS A 115 -5.84 8.25 12.45
C CYS A 115 -6.08 8.79 13.87
N LEU A 116 -5.67 8.06 14.91
CA LEU A 116 -5.83 8.47 16.31
C LEU A 116 -4.74 9.46 16.73
N LYS A 117 -4.79 9.90 17.98
CA LYS A 117 -3.83 10.87 18.55
C LYS A 117 -2.37 10.42 18.44
N ALA A 118 -2.08 9.13 18.58
CA ALA A 118 -0.72 8.61 18.48
C ALA A 118 -0.29 8.35 17.02
N GLY A 119 -1.21 8.43 16.05
CA GLY A 119 -0.91 8.26 14.64
C GLY A 119 -0.26 6.90 14.34
N ALA A 120 0.90 6.93 13.68
CA ALA A 120 1.63 5.71 13.31
C ALA A 120 2.09 4.89 14.53
N ASP A 121 2.25 5.50 15.70
CA ASP A 121 2.72 4.79 16.89
C ASP A 121 1.74 3.71 17.38
N ASP A 122 0.43 3.88 17.13
CA ASP A 122 -0.58 2.85 17.44
C ASP A 122 -0.29 1.53 16.70
N ILE A 123 0.30 1.65 15.50
CA ILE A 123 0.69 0.53 14.66
C ILE A 123 2.06 0.02 15.10
N LYS A 124 3.04 0.92 15.24
CA LYS A 124 4.43 0.54 15.57
C LYS A 124 4.57 -0.17 16.92
N LYS A 125 3.72 0.17 17.88
CA LYS A 125 3.69 -0.43 19.24
C LYS A 125 2.71 -1.61 19.34
N HIS A 126 2.02 -1.98 18.26
CA HIS A 126 1.11 -3.11 18.28
C HIS A 126 1.88 -4.42 18.53
N LYS A 127 1.27 -5.36 19.27
CA LYS A 127 1.91 -6.62 19.67
C LYS A 127 2.47 -7.45 18.50
N TRP A 128 1.88 -7.32 17.31
CA TRP A 128 2.38 -8.01 16.11
C TRP A 128 3.78 -7.52 15.68
N PHE A 129 4.15 -6.29 16.02
CA PHE A 129 5.47 -5.71 15.76
C PHE A 129 6.38 -5.70 17.00
N SER A 130 6.07 -6.47 18.06
CA SER A 130 6.84 -6.44 19.31
C SER A 130 8.31 -6.80 19.13
N ASP A 131 8.59 -7.68 18.17
CA ASP A 131 9.94 -8.24 17.95
C ASP A 131 10.71 -7.44 16.88
N LEU A 132 10.07 -6.41 16.29
CA LEU A 132 10.65 -5.60 15.23
C LEU A 132 11.42 -4.41 15.80
N ASN A 133 12.73 -4.37 15.56
CA ASN A 133 13.53 -3.18 15.82
C ASN A 133 13.39 -2.19 14.64
N TRP A 134 12.54 -1.18 14.83
CA TRP A 134 12.28 -0.14 13.82
C TRP A 134 13.53 0.63 13.41
N GLN A 135 14.48 0.88 14.32
CA GLN A 135 15.70 1.60 14.00
C GLN A 135 16.59 0.77 13.07
N HIS A 136 16.76 -0.51 13.37
CA HIS A 136 17.52 -1.42 12.52
C HIS A 136 16.87 -1.61 11.15
N LEU A 137 15.54 -1.57 11.07
CA LEU A 137 14.84 -1.62 9.78
C LEU A 137 15.18 -0.38 8.92
N VAL A 138 15.12 0.82 9.50
CA VAL A 138 15.45 2.07 8.79
C VAL A 138 16.90 2.11 8.35
N GLU A 139 17.81 1.62 9.20
CA GLU A 139 19.25 1.53 8.90
C GLU A 139 19.62 0.36 7.97
N LYS A 140 18.62 -0.38 7.47
CA LYS A 140 18.78 -1.57 6.63
C LYS A 140 19.68 -2.67 7.23
N LYS A 141 19.66 -2.82 8.56
CA LYS A 141 20.46 -3.81 9.31
C LYS A 141 19.77 -5.15 9.53
N LEU A 142 18.46 -5.22 9.31
CA LEU A 142 17.73 -6.48 9.42
C LEU A 142 17.98 -7.35 8.18
N PRO A 143 18.13 -8.67 8.32
CA PRO A 143 18.20 -9.55 7.16
C PRO A 143 16.85 -9.56 6.44
N ALA A 144 16.86 -9.35 5.13
CA ALA A 144 15.65 -9.48 4.32
C ALA A 144 15.26 -10.96 4.18
N PRO A 145 13.96 -11.29 4.24
CA PRO A 145 13.49 -12.67 4.11
C PRO A 145 13.65 -13.21 2.69
N ILE A 146 13.67 -12.32 1.69
CA ILE A 146 13.82 -12.64 0.28
C ILE A 146 14.86 -11.67 -0.28
N ILE A 147 15.88 -12.21 -0.95
CA ILE A 147 16.87 -11.44 -1.69
C ILE A 147 16.71 -11.82 -3.17
N PRO A 148 16.32 -10.87 -4.04
CA PRO A 148 16.12 -11.17 -5.46
C PRO A 148 17.44 -11.61 -6.10
N GLN A 149 17.37 -12.63 -6.95
CA GLN A 149 18.54 -13.08 -7.71
C GLN A 149 18.71 -12.17 -8.91
N VAL A 150 19.82 -11.42 -8.95
CA VAL A 150 20.15 -10.52 -10.05
C VAL A 150 21.62 -10.70 -10.42
N SER A 151 21.89 -10.78 -11.71
CA SER A 151 23.24 -10.93 -12.29
C SER A 151 23.96 -9.59 -12.48
N GLY A 152 23.24 -8.47 -12.44
CA GLY A 152 23.80 -7.12 -12.60
C GLY A 152 22.74 -6.01 -12.54
N ALA A 153 23.18 -4.76 -12.72
CA ALA A 153 22.31 -3.59 -12.61
C ALA A 153 21.27 -3.44 -13.75
N SER A 154 21.52 -4.07 -14.90
CA SER A 154 20.63 -4.08 -16.06
C SER A 154 19.88 -5.40 -16.22
N ASP A 155 19.94 -6.28 -15.23
CA ASP A 155 19.24 -7.56 -15.26
C ASP A 155 17.74 -7.36 -15.07
N THR A 156 16.96 -7.72 -16.09
CA THR A 156 15.49 -7.61 -16.10
C THR A 156 14.80 -8.97 -15.90
N SER A 157 15.53 -10.03 -15.53
CA SER A 157 14.99 -11.40 -15.41
C SER A 157 13.88 -11.58 -14.37
N ASN A 158 13.76 -10.66 -13.41
CA ASN A 158 12.68 -10.64 -12.42
C ASN A 158 11.44 -9.84 -12.89
N PHE A 159 11.41 -9.38 -14.14
CA PHE A 159 10.29 -8.70 -14.75
C PHE A 159 9.73 -9.51 -15.91
N ASP A 160 8.42 -9.42 -16.12
CA ASP A 160 7.78 -10.06 -17.26
C ASP A 160 8.23 -9.38 -18.58
N PRO A 161 8.43 -10.17 -19.66
CA PRO A 161 8.74 -9.61 -20.96
C PRO A 161 7.50 -8.93 -21.54
N TYR A 162 7.65 -7.67 -21.96
CA TYR A 162 6.65 -6.93 -22.73
C TYR A 162 7.20 -6.63 -24.12
N PRO A 163 6.36 -6.61 -25.17
CA PRO A 163 6.80 -6.19 -26.49
C PRO A 163 7.25 -4.72 -26.46
N ASP A 164 8.36 -4.44 -27.15
CA ASP A 164 8.84 -3.06 -27.30
C ASP A 164 7.77 -2.18 -27.94
N SER A 165 7.61 -0.96 -27.44
CA SER A 165 6.71 0.01 -28.05
C SER A 165 7.18 0.32 -29.47
N LEU A 166 6.22 0.40 -30.40
CA LEU A 166 6.46 0.87 -31.76
C LEU A 166 6.49 2.41 -31.84
N ASP A 167 6.10 3.09 -30.76
CA ASP A 167 6.11 4.54 -30.70
C ASP A 167 7.56 5.04 -30.56
N GLU A 168 7.97 5.99 -31.41
CA GLU A 168 9.23 6.69 -31.20
C GLU A 168 9.16 7.46 -29.87
N PRO A 169 10.11 7.27 -28.94
CA PRO A 169 10.08 7.97 -27.66
C PRO A 169 10.23 9.48 -27.91
N SER A 170 9.14 10.22 -27.72
CA SER A 170 9.22 11.68 -27.63
C SER A 170 9.96 12.03 -26.34
N ILE A 171 11.24 12.39 -26.45
CA ILE A 171 12.02 12.84 -25.29
C ILE A 171 11.44 14.19 -24.86
N PRO A 172 10.82 14.32 -23.68
CA PRO A 172 10.33 15.61 -23.23
C PRO A 172 11.53 16.55 -23.04
N ILE A 173 11.46 17.74 -23.65
CA ILE A 173 12.50 18.76 -23.53
C ILE A 173 12.50 19.28 -22.09
N TYR A 174 13.52 18.93 -21.31
CA TYR A 174 13.71 19.51 -19.98
C TYR A 174 14.16 20.97 -20.12
N ASN A 175 13.27 21.90 -19.82
CA ASN A 175 13.49 23.34 -19.94
C ASN A 175 14.16 23.97 -18.69
N GLY A 176 14.68 23.15 -17.77
CA GLY A 176 15.31 23.61 -16.53
C GLY A 176 14.34 23.96 -15.40
N ASN A 177 13.03 23.96 -15.66
CA ASN A 177 12.01 24.08 -14.63
C ASN A 177 11.65 22.67 -14.13
N ASP A 178 11.60 22.50 -12.82
CA ASP A 178 11.06 21.29 -12.22
C ASP A 178 9.54 21.28 -12.46
N PRO A 179 9.01 20.34 -13.25
CA PRO A 179 7.58 20.29 -13.58
C PRO A 179 6.69 20.01 -12.37
N PHE A 180 7.26 19.68 -11.21
CA PHE A 180 6.54 19.41 -9.97
C PHE A 180 6.50 20.59 -8.99
N THR A 181 7.05 21.77 -9.32
CA THR A 181 7.07 22.91 -8.39
C THR A 181 5.71 23.50 -8.07
N GLU A 182 4.71 23.27 -8.93
CA GLU A 182 3.34 23.78 -8.76
C GLU A 182 2.36 22.77 -8.14
N PHE A 183 2.83 21.56 -7.79
CA PHE A 183 2.02 20.48 -7.20
C PHE A 183 2.20 20.32 -5.68
#